data_AF-A0A947WIQ2-F1
#
_entry.id   AF-A0A947WIQ2-F1
#
_cell.length_a   1.000
_cell.length_b   1.000
_cell.length_c   1.000
_cell.angle_alpha   90.00
_cell.angle_beta   90.00
_cell.angle_gamma   90.00
#
_symmetry.space_group_name_H-M   'P 1'
#
loop_
_entity.id
_entity.type
_entity.pdbx_description
1 polymer ?
#
loop_
_entity_poly.entity_id
_entity_poly.type
_entity_poly.pdbx_seq_one_letter_code
_entity_poly.pdbx_strand_id
1 'polypeptide(L)'
;MLYIKKTGTLIRHTLSAPLIFSVFIPLVIFDVWVELYHRICFPLYRIPTIKRGNYIKIDRQKLAYLTPLQKVYCVYCGYANGAVHYWSKIAAETEHYWCGIQHKKSKGYVQQKHQKDFAKYGDEKKFRKKYYD
;
A
#
# COMPACT_ATOMS: atom_id res chain seq x y z
N MET A 1 -5.85 -8.62 -18.56
CA MET A 1 -6.53 -7.54 -19.29
C MET A 1 -7.93 -7.99 -19.71
N LEU A 2 -8.89 -7.99 -18.76
CA LEU A 2 -10.26 -8.48 -19.02
C LEU A 2 -11.04 -7.59 -20.01
N TYR A 3 -10.66 -6.31 -20.12
CA TYR A 3 -11.34 -5.34 -20.98
C TYR A 3 -11.13 -5.59 -22.48
N ILE A 4 -10.00 -6.19 -22.88
CA ILE A 4 -9.70 -6.51 -24.29
C ILE A 4 -10.67 -7.56 -24.84
N LYS A 5 -11.17 -8.46 -23.98
CA LYS A 5 -12.11 -9.51 -24.38
C LYS A 5 -13.55 -9.01 -24.57
N LYS A 6 -13.86 -7.75 -24.24
CA LYS A 6 -15.23 -7.20 -24.29
C LYS A 6 -15.36 -6.15 -25.39
N THR A 7 -15.92 -6.56 -26.53
CA THR A 7 -16.31 -5.69 -27.65
C THR A 7 -17.34 -4.65 -27.19
N GLY A 8 -17.22 -3.38 -27.62
CA GLY A 8 -18.18 -2.30 -27.31
C GLY A 8 -17.94 -1.51 -26.01
N THR A 9 -16.83 -1.72 -25.31
CA THR A 9 -16.50 -1.02 -24.04
C THR A 9 -15.72 0.29 -24.21
N LEU A 10 -15.39 0.68 -25.45
CA LEU A 10 -14.57 1.86 -25.75
C LEU A 10 -15.14 3.15 -25.14
N ILE A 11 -16.44 3.39 -25.32
CA ILE A 11 -17.12 4.58 -24.77
C ILE A 11 -17.01 4.62 -23.24
N ARG A 12 -17.21 3.47 -22.58
CA ARG A 12 -17.10 3.37 -21.11
C ARG A 12 -15.69 3.66 -20.62
N HIS A 13 -14.66 3.19 -21.33
CA HIS A 13 -13.27 3.44 -20.97
C HIS A 13 -12.88 4.90 -21.19
N THR A 14 -13.30 5.51 -22.30
CA THR A 14 -12.98 6.92 -22.58
C THR A 14 -13.64 7.85 -21.58
N LEU A 15 -14.89 7.58 -21.18
CA LEU A 15 -15.59 8.38 -20.17
C LEU A 15 -15.01 8.21 -18.76
N SER A 16 -14.54 7.00 -18.41
CA SER A 16 -13.96 6.74 -17.09
C SER A 16 -12.48 7.07 -16.97
N ALA A 17 -11.75 7.19 -18.09
CA ALA A 17 -10.32 7.48 -18.08
C ALA A 17 -9.98 8.79 -17.33
N PRO A 18 -10.67 9.93 -17.56
CA PRO A 18 -10.40 11.16 -16.81
C PRO A 18 -10.51 10.97 -15.30
N LEU A 19 -11.49 10.20 -14.83
CA LEU A 19 -11.69 9.92 -13.40
C LEU A 19 -10.57 9.03 -12.84
N ILE A 20 -10.13 8.02 -13.59
CA ILE A 20 -9.00 7.17 -13.17
C ILE A 20 -7.72 7.99 -13.07
N PHE A 21 -7.45 8.84 -14.07
CA PHE A 21 -6.27 9.70 -14.06
C PHE A 21 -6.36 10.82 -13.04
N SER A 22 -7.55 11.32 -12.70
CA SER A 22 -7.71 12.33 -11.65
C SER A 22 -7.32 11.78 -10.27
N VAL A 23 -7.54 10.48 -10.00
CA VAL A 23 -7.09 9.80 -8.77
C VAL A 23 -5.57 9.71 -8.67
N PHE A 24 -4.84 9.79 -9.79
CA PHE A 24 -3.38 9.76 -9.77
C PHE A 24 -2.78 10.97 -9.05
N ILE A 25 -3.39 12.15 -9.20
CA ILE A 25 -2.93 13.39 -8.57
C ILE A 25 -2.94 13.30 -7.03
N PRO A 26 -4.07 13.01 -6.35
CA PRO A 26 -4.08 12.86 -4.89
C PRO A 26 -3.23 11.68 -4.44
N LEU A 27 -3.11 10.61 -5.24
CA LEU A 27 -2.22 9.48 -4.94
C LEU A 27 -0.76 9.94 -4.83
N VAL A 28 -0.26 10.73 -5.79
CA VAL A 28 1.11 11.27 -5.75
C VAL A 28 1.30 12.28 -4.62
N ILE A 29 0.32 13.15 -4.38
CA ILE A 29 0.38 14.11 -3.26
C ILE A 29 0.51 13.34 -1.94
N PHE A 30 -0.37 12.37 -1.71
CA PHE A 30 -0.35 11.56 -0.49
C PHE A 30 0.95 10.77 -0.35
N ASP A 31 1.49 10.24 -1.45
CA ASP A 31 2.78 9.57 -1.47
C ASP A 31 3.93 10.45 -0.99
N VAL A 32 3.96 11.72 -1.41
CA VAL A 32 4.96 12.69 -0.94
C VAL A 32 4.83 12.93 0.56
N TRP A 33 3.61 13.06 1.07
CA TRP A 33 3.36 13.19 2.51
C TRP A 33 3.81 11.95 3.30
N VAL A 34 3.51 10.75 2.81
CA VAL A 34 3.93 9.50 3.44
C VAL A 34 5.45 9.35 3.42
N GLU A 35 6.11 9.74 2.33
CA GLU A 35 7.58 9.70 2.23
C GLU A 35 8.22 10.71 3.20
N LEU A 36 7.67 11.92 3.32
CA LEU A 36 8.13 12.91 4.30
C LEU A 36 7.99 12.38 5.73
N TYR A 37 6.82 11.84 6.07
CA TYR A 37 6.56 11.17 7.34
C TYR A 37 7.59 10.06 7.60
N HIS A 38 7.77 9.14 6.65
CA HIS A 38 8.68 8.01 6.78
C HIS A 38 10.13 8.47 7.00
N ARG A 39 10.61 9.45 6.23
CA ARG A 39 12.01 9.92 6.33
C ARG A 39 12.30 10.75 7.57
N ILE A 40 11.31 11.44 8.14
CA ILE A 40 11.48 12.24 9.34
C ILE A 40 11.26 11.38 10.59
N CYS A 41 10.12 10.71 10.68
CA CYS A 41 9.69 10.03 11.89
C CYS A 41 10.46 8.73 12.16
N PHE A 42 10.76 7.92 11.14
CA PHE A 42 11.41 6.62 11.40
C PHE A 42 12.81 6.79 11.99
N PRO A 43 13.70 7.64 11.43
CA PRO A 43 14.98 7.90 12.07
C PRO A 43 14.85 8.51 13.46
N LEU A 44 13.90 9.43 13.66
CA LEU A 44 13.64 10.05 14.97
C LEU A 44 13.26 9.01 16.04
N TYR A 45 12.47 8.01 15.65
CA TYR A 45 12.05 6.90 16.52
C TYR A 45 13.01 5.71 16.50
N ARG A 46 14.15 5.81 15.80
CA ARG A 46 15.12 4.72 15.58
C ARG A 46 14.50 3.44 14.96
N ILE A 47 13.44 3.61 14.16
CA ILE A 47 12.84 2.54 13.38
C ILE A 47 13.64 2.38 12.07
N PRO A 48 14.00 1.16 11.66
CA PRO A 48 14.67 0.94 10.37
C PRO A 48 13.84 1.43 9.19
N THR A 49 14.45 2.17 8.28
CA THR A 49 13.76 2.69 7.09
C THR A 49 13.45 1.58 6.09
N ILE A 50 12.28 1.66 5.46
CA ILE A 50 11.81 0.68 4.48
C ILE A 50 12.31 1.06 3.08
N LYS A 51 12.95 0.12 2.39
CA LYS A 51 13.43 0.34 1.01
C LYS A 51 12.27 0.40 0.02
N ARG A 52 11.93 1.61 -0.43
CA ARG A 52 10.87 1.88 -1.42
C ARG A 52 10.97 1.04 -2.71
N GLY A 53 12.19 0.83 -3.21
CA GLY A 53 12.44 0.04 -4.43
C GLY A 53 12.00 -1.42 -4.36
N ASN A 54 11.81 -1.97 -3.15
CA ASN A 54 11.29 -3.33 -2.98
C ASN A 54 9.78 -3.43 -3.22
N TYR A 55 9.07 -2.29 -3.22
CA TYR A 55 7.61 -2.23 -3.30
C TYR A 55 7.12 -1.70 -4.66
N ILE A 56 7.81 -0.69 -5.21
CA ILE A 56 7.41 -0.04 -6.45
C ILE A 56 8.28 -0.56 -7.60
N LYS A 57 7.69 -1.39 -8.46
CA LYS A 57 8.36 -1.94 -9.65
C LYS A 57 7.59 -1.57 -10.93
N ILE A 58 8.29 -0.91 -11.84
CA ILE A 58 7.75 -0.43 -13.12
C ILE A 58 8.64 -0.95 -14.24
N ASP A 59 8.39 -2.19 -14.67
CA ASP A 59 9.13 -2.89 -15.72
C ASP A 59 8.26 -3.32 -16.91
N ARG A 60 6.96 -3.53 -16.69
CA ARG A 60 6.01 -4.04 -17.69
C ARG A 60 5.89 -3.16 -18.93
N GLN A 61 6.13 -1.85 -18.84
CA GLN A 61 6.14 -0.95 -20.01
C GLN A 61 7.22 -1.29 -21.04
N LYS A 62 8.25 -2.05 -20.64
CA LYS A 62 9.32 -2.52 -21.54
C LYS A 62 8.88 -3.68 -22.45
N LEU A 63 7.71 -4.28 -22.20
CA LEU A 63 7.21 -5.40 -22.97
C LEU A 63 6.81 -4.94 -24.39
N ALA A 64 7.41 -5.56 -25.40
CA ALA A 64 7.26 -5.16 -26.81
C ALA A 64 5.83 -5.38 -27.36
N TYR A 65 5.13 -6.39 -26.85
CA TYR A 65 3.78 -6.76 -27.29
C TYR A 65 2.66 -5.86 -26.73
N LEU A 66 2.99 -4.84 -25.93
CA LEU A 66 2.02 -3.91 -25.37
C LEU A 66 1.89 -2.65 -26.24
N THR A 67 0.66 -2.20 -26.46
CA THR A 67 0.40 -0.91 -27.12
C THR A 67 0.86 0.25 -26.22
N PRO A 68 1.15 1.44 -26.77
CA PRO A 68 1.56 2.60 -25.97
C PRO A 68 0.58 2.92 -24.83
N LEU A 69 -0.73 2.84 -25.09
CA LEU A 69 -1.76 3.05 -24.07
C LEU A 69 -1.74 1.97 -22.97
N GLN A 70 -1.54 0.70 -23.34
CA GLN A 70 -1.38 -0.39 -22.37
C GLN A 70 -0.15 -0.21 -21.49
N LYS A 71 0.94 0.34 -22.05
CA LYS A 71 2.15 0.66 -21.29
C LYS A 71 1.87 1.74 -20.26
N VAL A 72 1.12 2.79 -20.60
CA VAL A 72 0.68 3.83 -19.64
C VAL A 72 -0.11 3.21 -18.49
N TYR A 73 -1.09 2.35 -18.78
CA TYR A 73 -1.84 1.66 -17.72
C TYR A 73 -0.95 0.75 -16.86
N CYS A 74 0.06 0.12 -17.45
CA CYS A 74 1.03 -0.70 -16.71
C CYS A 74 1.88 0.15 -15.75
N VAL A 75 2.31 1.34 -16.18
CA VAL A 75 3.02 2.29 -15.32
C VAL A 75 2.12 2.76 -14.17
N TYR A 76 0.90 3.19 -14.50
CA TYR A 76 -0.09 3.63 -13.51
C TYR A 76 -0.35 2.55 -12.46
N CYS A 77 -0.71 1.34 -12.88
CA CYS A 77 -1.02 0.24 -11.97
C CYS A 77 0.21 -0.23 -11.19
N GLY A 78 1.40 -0.23 -11.81
CA GLY A 78 2.65 -0.60 -11.15
C GLY A 78 3.01 0.39 -10.04
N TYR A 79 2.86 1.69 -10.31
CA TYR A 79 3.08 2.73 -9.32
C TYR A 79 2.03 2.68 -8.21
N ALA A 80 0.75 2.76 -8.55
CA ALA A 80 -0.35 2.88 -7.58
C ALA A 80 -0.39 1.71 -6.60
N ASN A 81 -0.35 0.46 -7.10
CA ASN A 81 -0.37 -0.71 -6.21
C ASN A 81 0.93 -0.83 -5.39
N GLY A 82 2.08 -0.51 -6.00
CA GLY A 82 3.36 -0.53 -5.30
C GLY A 82 3.41 0.49 -4.16
N ALA A 83 2.93 1.71 -4.42
CA ALA A 83 2.89 2.78 -3.45
C ALA A 83 1.94 2.44 -2.29
N VAL A 84 0.71 1.99 -2.56
CA VAL A 84 -0.23 1.58 -1.50
C VAL A 84 0.32 0.43 -0.65
N HIS A 85 0.99 -0.55 -1.28
CA HIS A 85 1.63 -1.62 -0.53
C HIS A 85 2.79 -1.12 0.34
N TYR A 86 3.60 -0.21 -0.17
CA TYR A 86 4.66 0.46 0.58
C TYR A 86 4.11 1.25 1.78
N TRP A 87 3.05 2.04 1.58
CA TRP A 87 2.40 2.80 2.65
C TRP A 87 1.82 1.89 3.73
N SER A 88 1.17 0.78 3.32
CA SER A 88 0.66 -0.21 4.27
C SER A 88 1.79 -0.83 5.10
N LYS A 89 2.98 -1.03 4.52
CA LYS A 89 4.15 -1.50 5.28
C LYS A 89 4.65 -0.44 6.26
N ILE A 90 4.74 0.83 5.83
CA ILE A 90 5.10 1.94 6.71
C ILE A 90 4.14 1.97 7.91
N ALA A 91 2.83 1.96 7.65
CA ALA A 91 1.81 1.96 8.71
C ALA A 91 1.92 0.73 9.64
N ALA A 92 2.27 -0.44 9.10
CA ALA A 92 2.48 -1.65 9.91
C ALA A 92 3.67 -1.52 10.87
N GLU A 93 4.79 -0.94 10.43
CA GLU A 93 5.94 -0.68 11.31
C GLU A 93 5.62 0.40 12.35
N THR A 94 4.89 1.44 11.95
CA THR A 94 4.37 2.45 12.87
C THR A 94 3.49 1.80 13.95
N GLU A 95 2.59 0.89 13.57
CA GLU A 95 1.72 0.20 14.52
C GLU A 95 2.49 -0.76 15.44
N HIS A 96 3.53 -1.42 14.92
CA HIS A 96 4.42 -2.24 15.74
C HIS A 96 5.14 -1.41 16.80
N TYR A 97 5.55 -0.17 16.46
CA TYR A 97 6.21 0.72 17.40
C TYR A 97 5.25 1.27 18.46
N TRP A 98 4.05 1.72 18.08
CA TRP A 98 3.16 2.45 18.99
C TRP A 98 2.12 1.60 19.71
N CYS A 99 1.65 0.51 19.12
CA CYS A 99 0.43 -0.18 19.59
C CYS A 99 0.69 -1.63 20.00
N GLY A 100 1.21 -2.46 19.10
CA GLY A 100 1.59 -3.84 19.42
C GLY A 100 0.48 -4.78 19.94
N ILE A 101 -0.81 -4.46 19.73
CA ILE A 101 -1.99 -5.23 20.17
C ILE A 101 -2.89 -5.57 18.97
N GLN A 102 -3.38 -6.81 18.91
CA GLN A 102 -4.33 -7.26 17.89
C GLN A 102 -5.71 -6.63 18.05
N HIS A 103 -6.43 -6.44 16.94
CA HIS A 103 -7.85 -6.10 17.00
C HIS A 103 -8.69 -7.23 17.61
N LYS A 104 -9.82 -6.87 18.22
CA LYS A 104 -10.85 -7.84 18.63
C LYS A 104 -11.34 -8.62 17.41
N LYS A 105 -11.41 -9.94 17.52
CA LYS A 105 -11.94 -10.79 16.44
C LYS A 105 -13.42 -10.48 16.20
N SER A 106 -13.79 -10.30 14.94
CA SER A 106 -15.17 -10.11 14.50
C SER A 106 -15.42 -10.86 13.18
N LYS A 107 -16.67 -11.28 12.95
CA LYS A 107 -17.04 -12.03 11.74
C LYS A 107 -16.87 -11.12 10.51
N GLY A 108 -16.13 -11.59 9.51
CA GLY A 108 -15.88 -10.86 8.26
C GLY A 108 -14.69 -9.89 8.29
N TYR A 109 -14.05 -9.69 9.44
CA TYR A 109 -12.82 -8.89 9.51
C TYR A 109 -11.63 -9.64 8.91
N VAL A 110 -10.93 -9.01 7.97
CA VAL A 110 -9.71 -9.54 7.37
C VAL A 110 -8.52 -9.11 8.23
N GLN A 111 -7.98 -10.03 9.02
CA GLN A 111 -6.87 -9.73 9.92
C GLN A 111 -5.61 -9.31 9.16
N GLN A 112 -4.98 -8.24 9.63
CA GLN A 112 -3.72 -7.76 9.08
C GLN A 112 -2.57 -8.73 9.40
N LYS A 113 -1.78 -9.07 8.38
CA LYS A 113 -0.77 -10.13 8.48
C LYS A 113 0.37 -9.81 9.44
N HIS A 114 0.72 -8.53 9.64
CA HIS A 114 1.81 -8.13 10.54
C HIS A 114 1.45 -8.21 12.01
N GLN A 115 0.15 -8.22 12.36
CA GLN A 115 -0.31 -8.30 13.76
C GLN A 115 -0.16 -9.72 14.36
N LYS A 116 0.41 -10.69 13.64
CA LYS A 116 0.53 -12.08 14.11
C LYS A 116 1.28 -12.18 15.44
N ASP A 117 2.31 -11.37 15.61
CA ASP A 117 3.17 -11.40 16.79
C ASP A 117 2.70 -10.43 17.89
N PHE A 118 1.62 -9.69 17.68
CA PHE A 118 1.11 -8.71 18.64
C PHE A 118 0.46 -9.41 19.84
N ALA A 119 0.36 -8.70 20.96
CA ALA A 119 -0.41 -9.16 22.11
C ALA A 119 -1.89 -9.33 21.70
N LYS A 120 -2.56 -10.36 22.22
CA LYS A 120 -3.97 -10.59 21.92
C LYS A 120 -4.82 -9.47 22.52
N TYR A 121 -5.92 -9.13 21.85
CA TYR A 121 -6.90 -8.18 22.37
C TYR A 121 -7.33 -8.54 23.80
N GLY A 122 -7.17 -7.60 24.74
CA GLY A 122 -7.54 -7.77 26.15
C GLY A 122 -6.57 -8.61 27.00
N ASP A 123 -5.45 -9.08 26.47
CA ASP A 123 -4.44 -9.86 27.23
C ASP A 123 -3.39 -8.93 27.85
N GLU A 124 -3.78 -8.23 28.91
CA GLU A 124 -2.91 -7.27 29.62
C GLU A 124 -1.61 -7.91 30.10
N LYS A 125 -1.68 -9.13 30.65
CA LYS A 125 -0.50 -9.85 31.16
C LYS A 125 0.54 -10.07 30.06
N LYS A 126 0.12 -10.56 28.88
CA LYS A 126 1.06 -10.73 27.75
C LYS A 126 1.54 -9.41 27.18
N PHE A 127 0.70 -8.37 27.17
CA PHE A 127 1.10 -7.04 26.72
C PHE A 127 2.19 -6.46 27.61
N ARG A 128 2.00 -6.45 28.93
CA ARG A 128 3.00 -5.97 29.90
C ARG A 128 4.32 -6.72 29.77
N LYS A 129 4.26 -8.06 29.76
CA LYS A 129 5.44 -8.91 29.61
C LYS A 129 6.22 -8.68 28.31
N LYS A 130 5.57 -8.20 27.24
CA LYS A 130 6.23 -8.02 25.93
C LYS A 130 6.83 -6.62 25.75
N TYR A 131 6.24 -5.59 26.36
CA TYR A 131 6.58 -4.20 26.07
C TYR A 131 6.99 -3.36 27.29
N TYR A 132 6.83 -3.85 28.53
CA TYR A 132 7.21 -3.12 29.76
C TYR A 132 8.33 -3.79 30.54
N ASP A 133 8.42 -5.12 30.47
CA ASP A 133 9.47 -5.94 31.10
C ASP A 133 10.57 -6.26 30.08
#